data_AF-A0A8H8UJ17-F1
#
_entry.id   AF-A0A8H8UJ17-F1
#
_cell.length_a   1.000
_cell.length_b   1.000
_cell.length_c   1.000
_cell.angle_alpha   90.00
_cell.angle_beta   90.00
_cell.angle_gamma   90.00
#
_symmetry.space_group_name_H-M   'P 1'
#
loop_
_entity.id
_entity.type
_entity.pdbx_description
1 polymer ?
#
loop_
_entity_poly.entity_id
_entity_poly.type
_entity_poly.pdbx_seq_one_letter_code
_entity_poly.pdbx_strand_id
1 'polypeptide(L)'
;MAPEDKKWPAHWNATRFTSLRGYKRSSVESHTSAVERFGRTSPAGTRHVQGTTTIRNDLGTMTAAYDIFWYPNVLSLEGCTEPLIIIGFSVTWMKAEDDELVRSTIRHAIQRIDTMAAARQSGHPYRFTNYCMEWQRPYDGCSEENLKLMREVSQKYDPAGLFQSGCPGGFKLDFAR
;
A
#
# COMPACT_ATOMS: atom_id res chain seq x y z
N MET A 1 -5.51 18.84 -1.47
CA MET A 1 -6.26 19.51 -0.38
C MET A 1 -7.72 19.08 -0.50
N ALA A 2 -8.36 18.54 0.55
CA ALA A 2 -9.81 18.30 0.49
C ALA A 2 -10.53 19.65 0.23
N PRO A 3 -11.57 19.70 -0.63
CA PRO A 3 -12.30 20.94 -0.92
C PRO A 3 -12.66 21.68 0.37
N GLU A 4 -12.47 23.00 0.39
CA GLU A 4 -12.71 23.84 1.59
C GLU A 4 -14.15 23.71 2.12
N ASP A 5 -15.08 23.39 1.24
CA ASP A 5 -16.50 23.20 1.52
C ASP A 5 -16.89 21.75 1.84
N LYS A 6 -15.92 20.81 1.91
CA LYS A 6 -16.14 19.35 2.08
C LYS A 6 -17.11 18.74 1.06
N LYS A 7 -17.40 19.42 -0.05
CA LYS A 7 -18.34 18.89 -1.05
C LYS A 7 -17.63 17.87 -1.93
N TRP A 8 -18.24 16.70 -2.04
CA TRP A 8 -17.77 15.66 -2.97
C TRP A 8 -18.06 16.09 -4.42
N PRO A 9 -17.16 15.83 -5.38
CA PRO A 9 -17.43 16.10 -6.78
C PRO A 9 -18.74 15.44 -7.24
N ALA A 10 -19.48 16.10 -8.14
CA ALA A 10 -20.82 15.67 -8.54
C ALA A 10 -20.87 14.22 -9.08
N HIS A 11 -19.82 13.77 -9.79
CA HIS A 11 -19.74 12.39 -10.27
C HIS A 11 -19.67 11.36 -9.14
N TRP A 12 -19.04 11.67 -8.01
CA TRP A 12 -19.04 10.80 -6.83
C TRP A 12 -20.44 10.67 -6.25
N ASN A 13 -21.28 11.72 -6.30
CA ASN A 13 -22.68 11.65 -5.86
C ASN A 13 -23.49 10.60 -6.61
N ALA A 14 -23.16 10.33 -7.88
CA ALA A 14 -23.81 9.33 -8.70
C ALA A 14 -23.30 7.89 -8.47
N THR A 15 -22.21 7.68 -7.71
CA THR A 15 -21.68 6.34 -7.46
C THR A 15 -22.27 5.70 -6.20
N ARG A 16 -22.28 4.35 -6.19
CA ARG A 16 -22.66 3.55 -5.00
C ARG A 16 -21.59 3.54 -3.90
N PHE A 17 -20.45 4.21 -4.10
CA PHE A 17 -19.32 4.24 -3.17
C PHE A 17 -19.50 5.24 -2.02
N THR A 18 -20.72 5.46 -1.55
CA THR A 18 -21.02 6.40 -0.45
C THR A 18 -20.31 6.02 0.85
N SER A 19 -20.10 4.72 1.11
CA SER A 19 -19.37 4.21 2.27
C SER A 19 -17.86 4.50 2.23
N LEU A 20 -17.29 4.76 1.05
CA LEU A 20 -15.87 5.11 0.87
C LEU A 20 -15.65 6.63 0.97
N ARG A 21 -16.71 7.41 1.18
CA ARG A 21 -16.62 8.87 1.28
C ARG A 21 -16.14 9.31 2.65
N GLY A 22 -14.83 9.38 2.81
CA GLY A 22 -14.21 9.99 3.99
C GLY A 22 -12.82 10.54 3.68
N TYR A 23 -12.59 11.81 4.03
CA TYR A 23 -11.23 12.34 4.13
C TYR A 23 -10.80 12.28 5.59
N LYS A 24 -9.69 11.61 5.87
CA LYS A 24 -8.99 11.76 7.15
C LYS A 24 -7.88 12.78 6.92
N ARG A 25 -8.03 13.98 7.48
CA ARG A 25 -6.88 14.86 7.68
C ARG A 25 -6.13 14.32 8.90
N SER A 26 -4.83 14.11 8.76
CA SER A 26 -3.96 13.93 9.92
C SER A 26 -4.02 15.22 10.74
N SER A 27 -4.51 15.12 11.97
CA SER A 27 -4.44 16.18 12.97
C SER A 27 -3.52 15.73 14.09
N VAL A 28 -2.80 16.68 14.70
CA VAL A 28 -2.11 16.40 15.97
C VAL A 28 -3.18 16.06 17.00
N GLU A 29 -3.16 14.83 17.52
CA GLU A 29 -4.10 14.34 18.52
C GLU A 29 -3.35 13.55 19.60
N SER A 30 -3.96 13.43 20.78
CA SER A 30 -3.40 12.61 21.85
C SER A 30 -3.43 11.12 21.48
N HIS A 31 -2.54 10.31 22.06
CA HIS A 31 -2.55 8.86 21.86
C HIS A 31 -3.91 8.23 22.21
N THR A 32 -4.53 8.66 23.32
CA THR A 32 -5.86 8.19 23.73
C THR A 32 -6.93 8.52 22.70
N SER A 33 -6.95 9.75 22.18
CA SER A 33 -7.89 10.16 21.13
C SER A 33 -7.70 9.34 19.85
N ALA A 34 -6.45 9.06 19.48
CA ALA A 34 -6.15 8.19 18.35
C ALA A 34 -6.65 6.75 18.58
N VAL A 35 -6.43 6.18 19.77
CA VAL A 35 -6.88 4.82 20.14
C VAL A 35 -8.41 4.73 20.12
N GLU A 36 -9.12 5.66 20.72
CA GLU A 36 -10.59 5.68 20.68
C GLU A 36 -11.10 5.83 19.24
N ARG A 37 -10.45 6.67 18.44
CA ARG A 37 -10.79 6.86 17.02
C ARG A 37 -10.52 5.60 16.18
N PHE A 38 -9.41 4.90 16.40
CA PHE A 38 -9.13 3.62 15.74
C PHE A 38 -10.06 2.51 16.25
N GLY A 39 -10.43 2.50 17.53
CA GLY A 39 -11.44 1.58 18.05
C GLY A 39 -12.77 1.70 17.28
N ARG A 40 -13.14 2.91 16.85
CA ARG A 40 -14.34 3.14 16.01
C ARG A 40 -14.24 2.59 14.58
N THR A 41 -13.05 2.20 14.09
CA THR A 41 -12.95 1.52 12.78
C THR A 41 -13.40 0.06 12.83
N SER A 42 -13.67 -0.47 14.02
CA SER A 42 -14.26 -1.78 14.26
C SER A 42 -15.59 -1.65 15.01
N PRO A 43 -16.65 -1.12 14.38
CA PRO A 43 -17.92 -0.83 15.05
C PRO A 43 -18.57 -2.08 15.64
N ALA A 44 -19.34 -1.89 16.72
CA ALA A 44 -20.11 -2.97 17.34
C ALA A 44 -21.02 -3.67 16.31
N GLY A 45 -21.02 -4.99 16.31
CA GLY A 45 -21.76 -5.81 15.35
C GLY A 45 -20.96 -6.19 14.09
N THR A 46 -19.77 -5.66 13.86
CA THR A 46 -18.86 -6.18 12.82
C THR A 46 -18.32 -7.57 13.19
N ARG A 47 -17.93 -8.35 12.19
CA ARG A 47 -17.30 -9.67 12.36
C ARG A 47 -15.91 -9.59 11.75
N HIS A 48 -14.92 -10.06 12.50
CA HIS A 48 -13.54 -10.13 12.07
C HIS A 48 -13.01 -11.51 12.46
N VAL A 49 -12.28 -12.15 11.54
CA VAL A 49 -11.57 -13.39 11.81
C VAL A 49 -10.14 -13.22 11.35
N GLN A 50 -9.22 -13.60 12.22
CA GLN A 50 -7.81 -13.75 11.92
C GLN A 50 -7.43 -15.18 12.26
N GLY A 51 -6.65 -15.81 11.41
CA GLY A 51 -6.10 -17.13 11.63
C GLY A 51 -4.67 -17.20 11.12
N THR A 52 -3.87 -18.07 11.72
CA THR A 52 -2.48 -18.32 11.32
C THR A 52 -2.24 -19.82 11.26
N THR A 53 -1.38 -20.24 10.34
CA THR A 53 -0.76 -21.58 10.35
C THR A 53 0.75 -21.41 10.25
N THR A 54 1.51 -22.45 10.57
CA THR A 54 2.97 -22.46 10.46
C THR A 54 3.41 -23.60 9.56
N ILE A 55 4.17 -23.29 8.52
CA ILE A 55 4.74 -24.27 7.58
C ILE A 55 6.26 -24.16 7.62
N ARG A 56 6.96 -25.26 7.27
CA ARG A 56 8.41 -25.20 7.01
C ARG A 56 8.68 -24.38 5.74
N ASN A 57 9.91 -23.89 5.60
CA ASN A 57 10.38 -23.28 4.36
C ASN A 57 10.58 -24.36 3.29
N ASP A 58 9.47 -24.84 2.74
CA ASP A 58 9.36 -25.90 1.74
C ASP A 58 8.64 -25.36 0.51
N LEU A 59 9.30 -25.44 -0.65
CA LEU A 59 8.81 -24.85 -1.89
C LEU A 59 7.43 -25.41 -2.29
N GLY A 60 7.26 -26.73 -2.24
CA GLY A 60 5.99 -27.37 -2.63
C GLY A 60 4.82 -26.92 -1.76
N THR A 61 5.04 -26.79 -0.45
CA THR A 61 4.03 -26.29 0.48
C THR A 61 3.70 -24.80 0.24
N MET A 62 4.71 -23.98 -0.06
CA MET A 62 4.50 -22.55 -0.38
C MET A 62 3.71 -22.37 -1.68
N THR A 63 4.01 -23.16 -2.72
CA THR A 63 3.26 -23.15 -3.99
C THR A 63 1.81 -23.59 -3.76
N ALA A 64 1.58 -24.67 -3.01
CA ALA A 64 0.21 -25.11 -2.70
C ALA A 64 -0.58 -24.06 -1.89
N ALA A 65 0.07 -23.39 -0.93
CA ALA A 65 -0.56 -22.31 -0.16
C ALA A 65 -0.92 -21.11 -1.06
N TYR A 66 -0.05 -20.78 -2.02
CA TYR A 66 -0.34 -19.77 -3.02
C TYR A 66 -1.56 -20.16 -3.86
N ASP A 67 -1.62 -21.38 -4.40
CA ASP A 67 -2.74 -21.85 -5.21
C ASP A 67 -4.08 -21.84 -4.46
N ILE A 68 -4.08 -22.13 -3.15
CA ILE A 68 -5.28 -22.09 -2.29
C ILE A 68 -5.79 -20.66 -2.09
N PHE A 69 -4.88 -19.70 -1.91
CA PHE A 69 -5.23 -18.31 -1.59
C PHE A 69 -5.24 -17.39 -2.81
N TRP A 70 -4.80 -17.89 -3.97
CA TRP A 70 -4.64 -17.10 -5.17
C TRP A 70 -5.96 -16.46 -5.60
N TYR A 71 -5.94 -15.14 -5.75
CA TYR A 71 -7.02 -14.36 -6.32
C TYR A 71 -6.44 -13.29 -7.23
N PRO A 72 -6.98 -13.10 -8.45
CA PRO A 72 -6.47 -12.12 -9.41
C PRO A 72 -6.53 -10.70 -8.81
N ASN A 73 -5.42 -9.98 -8.93
CA ASN A 73 -5.26 -8.62 -8.40
C ASN A 73 -4.23 -7.83 -9.21
N VAL A 74 -4.17 -6.51 -9.01
CA VAL A 74 -3.31 -5.61 -9.80
C VAL A 74 -1.84 -5.57 -9.33
N LEU A 75 -1.43 -6.49 -8.45
CA LEU A 75 -0.07 -6.50 -7.89
C LEU A 75 0.99 -6.96 -8.90
N SER A 76 0.57 -7.42 -10.09
CA SER A 76 1.47 -7.82 -11.16
C SER A 76 2.36 -9.01 -10.78
N LEU A 77 1.74 -9.97 -10.08
CA LEU A 77 2.34 -11.23 -9.66
C LEU A 77 1.78 -12.41 -10.48
N GLU A 78 0.99 -12.14 -11.52
CA GLU A 78 0.47 -13.16 -12.41
C GLU A 78 1.65 -13.87 -13.10
N GLY A 79 1.67 -15.20 -13.03
CA GLY A 79 2.77 -15.99 -13.58
C GLY A 79 4.04 -16.03 -12.72
N CYS A 80 4.08 -15.37 -11.57
CA CYS A 80 5.17 -15.57 -10.60
C CYS A 80 5.01 -16.93 -9.92
N THR A 81 5.74 -17.93 -10.40
CA THR A 81 5.73 -19.30 -9.85
C THR A 81 6.74 -19.49 -8.72
N GLU A 82 7.73 -18.59 -8.63
CA GLU A 82 8.76 -18.63 -7.60
C GLU A 82 8.29 -17.93 -6.31
N PRO A 83 8.60 -18.47 -5.13
CA PRO A 83 8.25 -17.84 -3.87
C PRO A 83 9.09 -16.58 -3.66
N LEU A 84 8.43 -15.49 -3.26
CA LEU A 84 9.07 -14.22 -2.93
C LEU A 84 9.11 -14.01 -1.41
N ILE A 85 10.20 -13.43 -0.92
CA ILE A 85 10.34 -13.01 0.48
C ILE A 85 10.21 -11.50 0.57
N ILE A 86 9.27 -11.01 1.36
CA ILE A 86 9.16 -9.59 1.70
C ILE A 86 9.99 -9.34 2.96
N ILE A 87 11.00 -8.47 2.86
CA ILE A 87 11.83 -8.04 3.99
C ILE A 87 11.32 -6.67 4.47
N GLY A 88 10.71 -6.64 5.65
CA GLY A 88 10.21 -5.41 6.28
C GLY A 88 11.12 -4.92 7.41
N PHE A 89 11.40 -3.62 7.44
CA PHE A 89 12.09 -2.98 8.56
C PHE A 89 11.06 -2.25 9.42
N SER A 90 10.94 -2.65 10.69
CA SER A 90 10.10 -1.98 11.68
C SER A 90 10.97 -1.53 12.83
N VAL A 91 11.15 -0.22 12.95
CA VAL A 91 12.00 0.41 13.96
C VAL A 91 11.19 1.50 14.63
N THR A 92 11.28 1.57 15.97
CA THR A 92 10.66 2.62 16.77
C THR A 92 11.77 3.41 17.46
N TRP A 93 11.69 4.74 17.42
CA TRP A 93 12.62 5.64 18.09
C TRP A 93 11.86 6.80 18.75
N MET A 94 12.50 7.47 19.71
CA MET A 94 11.83 8.44 20.59
C MET A 94 12.12 9.90 20.24
N LYS A 95 13.32 10.18 19.73
CA LYS A 95 13.84 11.53 19.53
C LYS A 95 13.66 11.95 18.08
N ALA A 96 13.01 13.08 17.84
CA ALA A 96 12.82 13.61 16.48
C ALA A 96 14.17 13.95 15.81
N GLU A 97 15.21 14.23 16.59
CA GLU A 97 16.56 14.47 16.09
C GLU A 97 17.15 13.23 15.37
N ASP A 98 16.65 12.04 15.68
CA ASP A 98 17.09 10.78 15.06
C ASP A 98 16.32 10.43 13.77
N ASP A 99 15.30 11.21 13.39
CA ASP A 99 14.42 10.91 12.23
C ASP A 99 15.22 10.65 10.95
N GLU A 100 16.12 11.57 10.59
CA GLU A 100 16.91 11.44 9.36
C GLU A 100 17.93 10.30 9.45
N LEU A 101 18.52 10.09 10.63
CA LEU A 101 19.46 9.00 10.84
C LEU A 101 18.78 7.64 10.65
N VAL A 102 17.61 7.43 11.26
CA VAL A 102 16.88 6.16 11.13
C VAL A 102 16.39 5.97 9.69
N ARG A 103 15.81 7.00 9.07
CA ARG A 103 15.28 6.93 7.71
C ARG A 103 16.36 6.66 6.67
N SER A 104 17.49 7.35 6.75
CA SER A 104 18.64 7.13 5.85
C SER A 104 19.27 5.75 6.07
N THR A 105 19.36 5.27 7.31
CA THR A 105 19.88 3.93 7.63
C THR A 105 19.04 2.83 6.99
N ILE A 106 17.71 2.90 7.14
CA ILE A 106 16.79 1.92 6.51
C ILE A 106 16.88 2.00 4.98
N ARG A 107 16.89 3.22 4.41
CA ARG A 107 17.06 3.42 2.96
C ARG A 107 18.34 2.77 2.44
N HIS A 108 19.47 3.01 3.10
CA HIS A 108 20.76 2.43 2.71
C HIS A 108 20.75 0.90 2.83
N ALA A 109 20.13 0.34 3.87
CA ALA A 109 19.99 -1.11 4.01
C ALA A 109 19.20 -1.72 2.84
N ILE A 110 18.05 -1.14 2.49
CA ILE A 110 17.22 -1.57 1.36
C ILE A 110 18.01 -1.49 0.05
N GLN A 111 18.67 -0.36 -0.23
CA GLN A 111 19.46 -0.18 -1.46
C GLN A 111 20.61 -1.18 -1.58
N ARG A 112 21.26 -1.53 -0.47
CA ARG A 112 22.31 -2.56 -0.45
C ARG A 112 21.74 -3.95 -0.73
N ILE A 113 20.58 -4.28 -0.17
CA ILE A 113 19.88 -5.54 -0.44
C ILE A 113 19.48 -5.61 -1.93
N ASP A 114 18.91 -4.54 -2.47
CA ASP A 114 18.52 -4.47 -3.89
C ASP A 114 19.72 -4.63 -4.83
N THR A 115 20.84 -3.96 -4.54
CA THR A 115 22.09 -4.10 -5.30
C THR A 115 22.60 -5.55 -5.26
N MET A 116 22.51 -6.17 -4.10
CA MET A 116 22.98 -7.53 -3.84
C MET A 116 22.08 -8.58 -4.54
N ALA A 117 20.77 -8.34 -4.60
CA ALA A 117 19.81 -9.17 -5.31
C ALA A 117 19.97 -9.02 -6.83
N ALA A 118 20.18 -7.80 -7.33
CA ALA A 118 20.45 -7.55 -8.75
C ALA A 118 21.73 -8.27 -9.22
N ALA A 119 22.81 -8.19 -8.43
CA ALA A 119 24.07 -8.88 -8.73
C ALA A 119 23.92 -10.41 -8.77
N ARG A 120 22.94 -10.98 -8.06
CA ARG A 120 22.61 -12.41 -8.07
C ARG A 120 21.48 -12.81 -9.00
N GLN A 121 20.91 -11.86 -9.74
CA GLN A 121 19.72 -12.08 -10.57
C GLN A 121 18.54 -12.66 -9.78
N SER A 122 18.45 -12.32 -8.48
CA SER A 122 17.40 -12.78 -7.57
C SER A 122 16.46 -11.66 -7.14
N GLY A 123 16.57 -10.48 -7.77
CA GLY A 123 15.69 -9.34 -7.52
C GLY A 123 14.35 -9.50 -8.22
N HIS A 124 13.28 -9.03 -7.57
CA HIS A 124 11.94 -8.95 -8.16
C HIS A 124 11.46 -7.49 -8.12
N PRO A 125 10.77 -6.98 -9.16
CA PRO A 125 10.35 -5.58 -9.23
C PRO A 125 9.16 -5.25 -8.30
N TYR A 126 8.38 -6.27 -7.91
CA TYR A 126 7.28 -6.11 -6.96
C TYR A 126 7.74 -5.45 -5.65
N ARG A 127 6.91 -4.54 -5.13
CA ARG A 127 7.08 -3.89 -3.84
C ARG A 127 5.73 -3.90 -3.12
N PHE A 128 5.73 -4.27 -1.84
CA PHE A 128 4.50 -4.31 -1.06
C PHE A 128 4.06 -2.90 -0.65
N THR A 129 3.15 -2.31 -1.43
CA THR A 129 2.74 -0.90 -1.37
C THR A 129 2.38 -0.40 0.03
N ASN A 130 1.78 -1.25 0.87
CA ASN A 130 1.34 -0.89 2.23
C ASN A 130 2.49 -0.47 3.16
N TYR A 131 3.72 -0.94 2.89
CA TYR A 131 4.89 -0.67 3.73
C TYR A 131 6.08 -0.12 2.93
N CYS A 132 5.82 0.44 1.75
CA CYS A 132 6.86 1.14 1.01
C CYS A 132 7.17 2.50 1.67
N MET A 133 8.45 2.84 1.75
CA MET A 133 8.89 4.19 2.11
C MET A 133 8.57 5.18 0.99
N GLU A 134 8.50 6.47 1.32
CA GLU A 134 8.08 7.53 0.39
C GLU A 134 8.92 7.67 -0.89
N TRP A 135 10.18 7.21 -0.87
CA TRP A 135 11.10 7.27 -2.00
C TRP A 135 10.96 6.08 -2.96
N GLN A 136 10.31 5.00 -2.54
CA GLN A 136 10.13 3.81 -3.37
C GLN A 136 9.05 4.05 -4.42
N ARG A 137 9.11 3.29 -5.51
CA ARG A 137 8.15 3.37 -6.62
C ARG A 137 7.47 2.02 -6.81
N PRO A 138 6.44 1.70 -6.02
CA PRO A 138 5.83 0.37 -6.06
C PRO A 138 5.11 0.07 -7.39
N TYR A 139 4.62 1.11 -8.07
CA TYR A 139 3.96 0.98 -9.36
C TYR A 139 4.92 0.71 -10.53
N ASP A 140 6.22 0.95 -10.37
CA ASP A 140 7.22 0.60 -11.40
C ASP A 140 7.35 -0.93 -11.53
N GLY A 141 6.94 -1.69 -10.51
CA GLY A 141 6.86 -3.15 -10.55
C GLY A 141 5.53 -3.70 -11.05
N CYS A 142 4.58 -2.84 -11.41
CA CYS A 142 3.34 -3.26 -12.02
C CYS A 142 3.51 -3.47 -13.53
N SER A 143 2.79 -4.43 -14.10
CA SER A 143 2.69 -4.61 -15.55
C SER A 143 2.00 -3.41 -16.19
N GLU A 144 2.29 -3.17 -17.47
CA GLU A 144 1.66 -2.09 -18.22
C GLU A 144 0.14 -2.26 -18.29
N GLU A 145 -0.34 -3.50 -18.41
CA GLU A 145 -1.76 -3.84 -18.43
C GLU A 145 -2.44 -3.46 -17.11
N ASN A 146 -1.81 -3.80 -15.98
CA ASN A 146 -2.36 -3.48 -14.65
C ASN A 146 -2.30 -1.97 -14.39
N LEU A 147 -1.25 -1.27 -14.81
CA LEU A 147 -1.16 0.19 -14.73
C LEU A 147 -2.24 0.86 -15.59
N LYS A 148 -2.43 0.38 -16.82
CA LYS A 148 -3.48 0.86 -17.72
C LYS A 148 -4.86 0.66 -17.09
N LEU A 149 -5.16 -0.52 -16.57
CA LEU A 149 -6.41 -0.83 -15.88
C LEU A 149 -6.63 0.12 -14.70
N MET A 150 -5.62 0.31 -13.84
CA MET A 150 -5.71 1.23 -12.70
C MET A 150 -6.00 2.68 -13.14
N ARG A 151 -5.35 3.14 -14.21
CA ARG A 151 -5.57 4.48 -14.78
C ARG A 151 -6.96 4.64 -15.37
N GLU A 152 -7.45 3.67 -16.15
CA GLU A 152 -8.80 3.67 -16.73
C GLU A 152 -9.88 3.67 -15.65
N VAL A 153 -9.73 2.83 -14.62
CA VAL A 153 -10.64 2.80 -13.46
C VAL A 153 -10.61 4.13 -12.72
N SER A 154 -9.43 4.70 -12.50
CA SER A 154 -9.31 6.02 -11.87
C SER A 154 -9.99 7.11 -12.70
N GLN A 155 -9.86 7.14 -14.03
CA GLN A 155 -10.52 8.13 -14.87
C GLN A 155 -12.04 7.94 -14.91
N LYS A 156 -12.51 6.69 -14.91
CA LYS A 156 -13.94 6.36 -14.96
C LYS A 156 -14.67 6.75 -13.67
N TYR A 157 -14.06 6.50 -12.52
CA TYR A 157 -14.72 6.67 -11.23
C TYR A 157 -14.27 7.92 -10.46
N ASP A 158 -13.10 8.47 -10.77
CA ASP A 158 -12.54 9.70 -10.20
C ASP A 158 -12.02 10.66 -11.28
N PRO A 159 -12.84 11.09 -12.25
CA PRO A 159 -12.40 11.97 -13.35
C PRO A 159 -11.83 13.31 -12.88
N ALA A 160 -12.15 13.78 -11.67
CA ALA A 160 -11.54 14.99 -11.11
C ALA A 160 -10.16 14.74 -10.46
N GLY A 161 -9.68 13.50 -10.43
CA GLY A 161 -8.38 13.15 -9.85
C GLY A 161 -8.28 13.48 -8.36
N LEU A 162 -9.38 13.36 -7.63
CA LEU A 162 -9.48 13.69 -6.23
C LEU A 162 -8.49 12.89 -5.37
N PHE A 163 -8.33 11.59 -5.63
CA PHE A 163 -7.38 10.76 -4.87
C PHE A 163 -5.94 10.90 -5.35
N GLN A 164 -5.76 11.43 -6.56
CA GLN A 164 -4.45 11.70 -7.16
C GLN A 164 -3.84 12.99 -6.64
N SER A 165 -4.66 14.02 -6.40
CA SER A 165 -4.20 15.36 -5.96
C SER A 165 -4.65 15.73 -4.53
N GLY A 166 -5.74 15.15 -4.05
CA GLY A 166 -6.39 15.51 -2.80
C GLY A 166 -5.80 14.84 -1.56
N CYS A 167 -5.13 13.69 -1.72
CA CYS A 167 -4.53 12.92 -0.63
C CYS A 167 -3.01 13.18 -0.53
N PRO A 168 -2.51 13.78 0.57
CA PRO A 168 -1.08 14.07 0.75
C PRO A 168 -0.17 12.83 0.80
N GLY A 169 -0.72 11.67 1.12
CA GLY A 169 0.01 10.40 1.22
C GLY A 169 -0.35 9.41 0.11
N GLY A 170 0.33 8.26 0.16
CA GLY A 170 0.17 7.16 -0.80
C GLY A 170 0.80 7.45 -2.16
N PHE A 171 1.14 6.38 -2.88
CA PHE A 171 1.70 6.47 -4.22
C PHE A 171 0.61 6.85 -5.22
N LYS A 172 0.96 7.65 -6.24
CA LYS A 172 0.05 8.10 -7.30
C LYS A 172 0.31 7.33 -8.58
N LEU A 173 -0.70 7.20 -9.43
CA LEU A 173 -0.64 6.39 -10.66
C LEU A 173 0.14 7.06 -11.81
N ASP A 174 0.79 8.20 -11.53
CA ASP A 174 1.52 9.06 -12.45
C ASP A 174 0.86 9.06 -13.84
N PHE A 175 -0.25 9.79 -13.95
CA PHE A 175 -0.85 10.10 -15.24
C PHE A 175 0.17 11.00 -15.94
N ALA A 176 0.89 10.43 -16.91
CA ALA A 176 2.01 11.09 -17.58
C ALA A 176 1.75 12.59 -17.80
N ARG A 177 2.75 13.39 -17.38
CA ARG A 177 2.91 14.80 -17.73
C ARG A 177 2.94 15.00 -19.23
#